data_AF-A0A0D0EB62-F1
#
_entry.id   AF-A0A0D0EB62-F1
#
_cell.length_a   1.000
_cell.length_b   1.000
_cell.length_c   1.000
_cell.angle_alpha   90.00
_cell.angle_beta   90.00
_cell.angle_gamma   90.00
#
_symmetry.space_group_name_H-M   'P 1'
#
loop_
_entity.id
_entity.type
_entity.pdbx_description
1 polymer ?
#
loop_
_entity_poly.entity_id
_entity_poly.type
_entity_poly.pdbx_seq_one_letter_code
_entity_poly.pdbx_strand_id
1 'polypeptide(L)'
;EAFAMKTFINVHGRGFCRRKVLDEYFDNPKGTAFLPDEPMKWAKRKVKIPNYSMGEPERTLRNWLEEWRELQMVEEDLKGDNFFGLQIIMSNGVLNCIIDLAHGQKISDVTSLLAQTDWVYSELYGPKILDIIQATIPTPSLAQPP
;
A
#
# COMPACT_ATOMS: atom_id res chain seq x y z
N GLU A 1 -27.11 -20.27 -10.07
CA GLU A 1 -25.74 -20.10 -9.52
C GLU A 1 -24.63 -20.84 -10.27
N ALA A 2 -24.62 -22.17 -10.38
CA ALA A 2 -23.47 -22.93 -10.91
C ALA A 2 -23.01 -22.55 -12.34
N PHE A 3 -23.94 -22.09 -13.20
CA PHE A 3 -23.63 -21.67 -14.56
C PHE A 3 -22.86 -20.34 -14.63
N ALA A 4 -23.21 -19.36 -13.80
CA ALA A 4 -22.54 -18.05 -13.76
C ALA A 4 -21.10 -18.18 -13.25
N MET A 5 -20.89 -19.00 -12.21
CA MET A 5 -19.57 -19.28 -11.65
C MET A 5 -18.68 -20.03 -12.64
N LYS A 6 -19.22 -21.03 -13.36
CA LYS A 6 -18.50 -21.72 -14.44
C LYS A 6 -18.16 -20.80 -15.61
N THR A 7 -19.04 -19.85 -15.93
CA THR A 7 -18.82 -18.83 -16.95
C THR A 7 -17.74 -17.84 -16.53
N PHE A 8 -17.73 -17.41 -15.27
CA PHE A 8 -16.71 -16.51 -14.70
C PHE A 8 -15.31 -17.14 -14.67
N ILE A 9 -15.21 -18.42 -14.30
CA ILE A 9 -13.95 -19.17 -14.27
C ILE A 9 -13.37 -19.30 -15.69
N ASN A 10 -14.19 -19.62 -16.69
CA ASN A 10 -13.77 -19.87 -18.07
C ASN A 10 -13.84 -18.64 -18.99
N VAL A 11 -14.07 -17.46 -18.43
CA VAL A 11 -14.39 -16.23 -19.16
C VAL A 11 -13.26 -15.79 -20.11
N HIS A 12 -12.00 -16.09 -19.75
CA HIS A 12 -10.82 -15.81 -20.58
C HIS A 12 -10.78 -16.69 -21.83
N GLY A 13 -11.19 -17.96 -21.72
CA GLY A 13 -11.29 -18.88 -22.85
C GLY A 13 -12.47 -18.59 -23.79
N ARG A 14 -13.37 -17.68 -23.39
CA ARG A 14 -14.55 -17.25 -24.16
C ARG A 14 -14.47 -15.81 -24.65
N GLY A 15 -13.36 -15.11 -24.40
CA GLY A 15 -13.16 -13.72 -24.83
C GLY A 15 -14.03 -12.68 -24.12
N PHE A 16 -14.61 -13.02 -22.96
CA PHE A 16 -15.44 -12.09 -22.19
C PHE A 16 -14.64 -11.39 -21.08
N CYS A 17 -15.09 -10.20 -20.67
CA CYS A 17 -14.57 -9.53 -19.49
C CYS A 17 -15.25 -10.07 -18.22
N ARG A 18 -14.46 -10.41 -17.20
CA ARG A 18 -14.95 -10.83 -15.86
C ARG A 18 -15.98 -9.86 -15.29
N ARG A 19 -15.77 -8.56 -15.47
CA ARG A 19 -16.66 -7.51 -14.95
C ARG A 19 -18.06 -7.59 -15.58
N LYS A 20 -18.13 -7.83 -16.89
CA LYS A 20 -19.42 -7.98 -17.59
C LYS A 20 -20.24 -9.18 -17.09
N VAL A 21 -19.57 -10.29 -16.76
CA VAL A 21 -20.22 -11.48 -16.18
C VAL A 21 -20.75 -11.19 -14.77
N LEU A 22 -20.02 -10.42 -13.97
CA LEU A 22 -20.48 -10.00 -12.65
C LEU A 22 -21.64 -9.01 -12.73
N ASP A 23 -21.55 -8.02 -13.63
CA ASP A 23 -22.61 -7.04 -13.83
C ASP A 23 -23.93 -7.73 -14.23
N GLU A 24 -23.86 -8.75 -15.11
CA GLU A 24 -25.03 -9.55 -15.49
C GLU A 24 -25.51 -10.48 -14.38
N TYR A 25 -24.61 -11.06 -13.58
CA TYR A 25 -24.98 -11.94 -12.46
C TYR A 25 -25.68 -11.20 -11.32
N PHE A 26 -25.22 -9.99 -10.99
CA PHE A 26 -25.77 -9.17 -9.92
C PHE A 26 -26.90 -8.25 -10.39
N ASP A 27 -27.41 -8.44 -11.62
CA ASP A 27 -28.39 -7.56 -12.25
C ASP A 27 -28.01 -6.08 -12.10
N ASN A 28 -26.71 -5.75 -12.23
CA ASN A 28 -26.21 -4.39 -12.15
C ASN A 28 -26.62 -3.68 -13.45
N PRO A 29 -27.71 -2.88 -13.45
CA PRO A 29 -28.15 -2.25 -14.68
C PRO A 29 -27.04 -1.29 -15.10
N LYS A 30 -26.58 -1.42 -16.34
CA LYS A 30 -25.53 -0.54 -16.88
C LYS A 30 -25.92 0.92 -16.62
N GLY A 31 -25.23 1.56 -15.69
CA GLY A 31 -25.38 2.99 -15.40
C GLY A 31 -26.57 3.36 -14.52
N THR A 32 -26.67 2.84 -13.30
CA THR A 32 -27.21 3.69 -12.22
C THR A 32 -26.29 4.90 -12.07
N ALA A 33 -26.91 6.06 -12.25
CA ALA A 33 -26.33 7.37 -12.10
C ALA A 33 -25.34 7.41 -10.94
N PHE A 34 -24.17 8.00 -11.20
CA PHE A 34 -23.42 8.69 -10.17
C PHE A 34 -24.44 9.42 -9.30
N LEU A 35 -24.63 8.94 -8.07
CA LEU A 35 -25.27 9.72 -7.02
C LEU A 35 -24.62 11.10 -7.06
N PRO A 36 -25.39 12.21 -6.90
CA PRO A 36 -24.87 13.56 -7.08
C PRO A 36 -23.54 13.66 -6.37
N ASP A 37 -22.48 13.78 -7.18
CA ASP A 37 -21.10 13.68 -6.74
C ASP A 37 -20.95 14.64 -5.56
N GLU A 38 -20.71 14.11 -4.36
CA GLU A 38 -19.84 14.87 -3.46
C GLU A 38 -18.64 15.25 -4.34
N PRO A 39 -18.26 16.54 -4.42
CA PRO A 39 -17.27 17.01 -5.37
C PRO A 39 -16.09 16.07 -5.27
N MET A 40 -15.87 15.28 -6.34
CA MET A 40 -14.90 14.19 -6.35
C MET A 40 -13.59 14.81 -5.90
N LYS A 41 -13.25 14.61 -4.63
CA LYS A 41 -12.05 15.20 -4.04
C LYS A 41 -10.93 14.56 -4.83
N TRP A 42 -10.34 15.31 -5.76
CA TRP A 42 -9.27 14.78 -6.58
C TRP A 42 -8.23 14.23 -5.62
N ALA A 43 -8.03 12.92 -5.67
CA ALA A 43 -7.00 12.27 -4.90
C ALA A 43 -5.71 13.04 -5.16
N LYS A 44 -5.08 13.51 -4.08
CA LYS A 44 -3.83 14.27 -4.19
C LYS A 44 -2.86 13.42 -5.01
N ARG A 45 -2.20 14.05 -5.99
CA ARG A 45 -1.24 13.34 -6.85
C ARG A 45 -0.13 12.76 -5.97
N LYS A 46 -0.05 11.43 -5.91
CA LYS A 46 1.06 10.72 -5.28
C LYS A 46 2.36 11.06 -6.01
N VAL A 47 3.46 11.15 -5.26
CA VAL A 47 4.76 11.45 -5.85
C VAL A 47 5.13 10.31 -6.82
N LYS A 48 5.45 10.67 -8.06
CA LYS A 48 6.00 9.72 -9.04
C LYS A 48 7.49 9.60 -8.79
N ILE A 49 7.92 8.41 -8.44
CA ILE A 49 9.34 8.08 -8.29
C ILE A 49 9.75 7.36 -9.57
N PRO A 50 10.83 7.79 -10.25
CA PRO A 50 11.32 7.12 -11.43
C PRO A 50 11.74 5.68 -11.10
N ASN A 51 11.64 4.78 -12.08
CA ASN A 51 12.11 3.41 -11.92
C ASN A 51 13.60 3.44 -11.53
N TYR A 52 13.95 2.78 -10.43
CA TYR A 52 15.30 2.67 -9.95
C TYR A 52 15.63 1.21 -9.62
N SER A 53 16.92 0.88 -9.63
CA SER A 53 17.40 -0.42 -9.15
C SER A 53 17.61 -0.33 -7.65
N MET A 54 16.94 -1.21 -6.88
CA MET A 54 17.05 -1.24 -5.43
C MET A 54 18.50 -1.52 -5.00
N GLY A 55 19.12 -0.54 -4.34
CA GLY A 55 20.47 -0.62 -3.78
C GLY A 55 20.50 -1.34 -2.44
N GLU A 56 21.70 -1.48 -1.88
CA GLU A 56 21.91 -2.11 -0.57
C GLU A 56 21.20 -1.38 0.59
N PRO A 57 21.16 -0.02 0.65
CA PRO A 57 20.42 0.68 1.71
C PRO A 57 18.92 0.37 1.66
N GLU A 58 18.31 0.35 0.48
CA GLU A 58 16.88 0.07 0.32
C GLU A 58 16.54 -1.40 0.60
N ARG A 59 17.44 -2.34 0.28
CA ARG A 59 17.29 -3.75 0.70
C ARG A 59 17.39 -3.90 2.21
N THR A 60 18.32 -3.18 2.84
CA THR A 60 18.46 -3.18 4.30
C THR A 60 17.20 -2.63 4.97
N LEU A 61 16.68 -1.50 4.46
CA LEU A 61 15.41 -0.93 4.89
C LEU A 61 14.26 -1.93 4.73
N ARG A 62 14.16 -2.62 3.59
CA ARG A 62 13.16 -3.67 3.37
C ARG A 62 13.23 -4.73 4.48
N ASN A 63 14.41 -5.29 4.72
CA ASN A 63 14.58 -6.37 5.69
C ASN A 63 14.21 -5.90 7.10
N TRP A 64 14.62 -4.70 7.50
CA TRP A 64 14.28 -4.15 8.82
C TRP A 64 12.77 -3.90 8.97
N LEU A 65 12.10 -3.44 7.93
CA LEU A 65 10.64 -3.29 7.92
C LEU A 65 9.93 -4.65 7.96
N GLU A 66 10.49 -5.68 7.34
CA GLU A 66 9.97 -7.05 7.40
C GLU A 66 10.08 -7.65 8.80
N GLU A 67 11.27 -7.58 9.41
CA GLU A 67 11.51 -7.99 10.79
C GLU A 67 10.63 -7.21 11.77
N TRP A 68 10.50 -5.89 11.58
CA TRP A 68 9.60 -5.08 12.40
C TRP A 68 8.14 -5.53 12.29
N ARG A 69 7.63 -5.84 11.09
CA ARG A 69 6.27 -6.38 10.92
C ARG A 69 6.08 -7.69 11.67
N GLU A 70 7.07 -8.58 11.63
CA GLU A 70 7.02 -9.85 12.36
C GLU A 70 6.97 -9.64 13.88
N LEU A 71 7.76 -8.70 14.40
CA LEU A 71 7.72 -8.35 15.82
C LEU A 71 6.37 -7.75 16.23
N GLN A 72 5.79 -6.87 15.41
CA GLN A 72 4.47 -6.29 15.70
C GLN A 72 3.36 -7.35 15.71
N MET A 73 3.43 -8.40 14.90
CA MET A 73 2.49 -9.52 14.99
C MET A 73 2.53 -10.22 16.35
N VAL A 74 3.69 -10.25 17.00
CA VAL A 74 3.82 -10.82 18.36
C VAL A 74 3.30 -9.85 19.40
N GLU A 75 3.63 -8.57 19.27
CA GLU A 75 3.22 -7.52 20.21
C GLU A 75 1.69 -7.33 20.26
N GLU A 76 1.03 -7.40 19.11
CA GLU A 76 -0.44 -7.28 18.97
C GLU A 76 -1.19 -8.60 19.24
N ASP A 77 -0.50 -9.66 19.68
CA ASP A 77 -1.04 -11.01 19.89
C ASP A 77 -1.73 -11.61 18.64
N LEU A 78 -1.26 -11.23 17.45
CA LEU A 78 -1.74 -11.70 16.15
C LEU A 78 -0.92 -12.88 15.61
N LYS A 79 0.06 -13.36 16.39
CA LYS A 79 0.95 -14.45 15.99
C LYS A 79 0.17 -15.73 15.72
N GLY A 80 0.19 -16.19 14.47
CA GLY A 80 -0.51 -17.39 14.02
C GLY A 80 -1.74 -17.13 13.16
N ASP A 81 -2.09 -15.86 12.90
CA ASP A 81 -3.04 -15.52 11.84
C ASP A 81 -2.48 -15.89 10.46
N ASN A 82 -2.86 -17.08 10.00
CA ASN A 82 -2.48 -17.59 8.69
C ASN A 82 -3.39 -17.06 7.55
N PHE A 83 -4.47 -16.34 7.87
CA PHE A 83 -5.42 -15.85 6.88
C PHE A 83 -4.96 -14.53 6.29
N PHE A 84 -4.65 -13.54 7.13
CA PHE A 84 -4.13 -12.24 6.68
C PHE A 84 -2.60 -12.15 6.79
N GLY A 85 -2.00 -12.79 7.81
CA GLY A 85 -0.57 -12.74 8.07
C GLY A 85 -0.05 -11.31 8.24
N LEU A 86 1.19 -11.05 7.83
CA LEU A 86 1.85 -9.74 7.97
C LEU A 86 1.10 -8.57 7.29
N GLN A 87 0.18 -8.86 6.36
CA GLN A 87 -0.58 -7.82 5.67
C GLN A 87 -1.53 -7.07 6.58
N ILE A 88 -1.91 -7.64 7.73
CA ILE A 88 -2.76 -6.98 8.72
C ILE A 88 -2.07 -5.76 9.33
N ILE A 89 -0.76 -5.84 9.59
CA ILE A 89 0.04 -4.73 10.11
C ILE A 89 0.32 -3.73 8.98
N MET A 90 0.93 -4.22 7.89
CA MET A 90 1.32 -3.39 6.77
C MET A 90 1.42 -4.23 5.49
N SER A 91 0.57 -3.92 4.51
CA SER A 91 0.56 -4.60 3.23
C SER A 91 1.88 -4.41 2.46
N ASN A 92 2.20 -5.34 1.56
CA ASN A 92 3.37 -5.23 0.70
C ASN A 92 3.32 -3.99 -0.21
N GLY A 93 2.12 -3.54 -0.58
CA GLY A 93 1.96 -2.31 -1.37
C GLY A 93 2.40 -1.07 -0.58
N VAL A 94 1.99 -0.97 0.68
CA VAL A 94 2.42 0.13 1.57
C VAL A 94 3.92 0.05 1.83
N LEU A 95 4.45 -1.14 2.17
CA LEU A 95 5.88 -1.33 2.39
C LEU A 95 6.72 -0.90 1.19
N ASN A 96 6.36 -1.33 -0.03
CA ASN A 96 7.10 -0.94 -1.23
C ASN A 96 7.01 0.58 -1.46
N CYS A 97 5.83 1.18 -1.24
CA CYS A 97 5.66 2.63 -1.35
C CYS A 97 6.55 3.39 -0.35
N ILE A 98 6.71 2.89 0.88
CA ILE A 98 7.59 3.48 1.89
C ILE A 98 9.05 3.41 1.43
N ILE A 99 9.49 2.26 0.90
CA ILE A 99 10.86 2.10 0.38
C ILE A 99 11.12 3.06 -0.77
N ASP A 100 10.19 3.15 -1.73
CA ASP A 100 10.31 4.07 -2.86
C ASP A 100 10.42 5.53 -2.34
N LEU A 101 9.52 5.92 -1.44
CA LEU A 101 9.49 7.27 -0.88
C LEU A 101 10.74 7.60 -0.04
N ALA A 102 11.28 6.62 0.69
CA ALA A 102 12.53 6.74 1.44
C ALA A 102 13.72 6.94 0.49
N HIS A 103 13.79 6.16 -0.60
CA HIS A 103 14.80 6.34 -1.66
C HIS A 103 14.74 7.76 -2.24
N GLY A 104 13.53 8.26 -2.51
CA GLY A 104 13.32 9.62 -3.01
C GLY A 104 13.48 10.74 -1.95
N GLN A 105 13.74 10.40 -0.68
CA GLN A 105 13.75 11.32 0.47
C GLN A 105 12.49 12.20 0.54
N LYS A 106 11.32 11.59 0.24
CA LYS A 106 10.02 12.27 0.15
C LYS A 106 9.14 12.11 1.39
N ILE A 107 9.63 11.41 2.41
CA ILE A 107 8.97 11.29 3.71
C ILE A 107 9.88 11.95 4.75
N SER A 108 9.41 13.08 5.29
CA SER A 108 10.06 13.79 6.41
C SER A 108 9.34 13.58 7.74
N ASP A 109 8.04 13.29 7.67
CA ASP A 109 7.14 13.32 8.82
C ASP A 109 5.96 12.36 8.62
N VAL A 110 5.26 12.07 9.72
CA VAL A 110 4.15 11.11 9.74
C VAL A 110 2.97 11.59 8.87
N THR A 111 2.75 12.90 8.78
CA THR A 111 1.69 13.46 7.94
C THR A 111 1.99 13.25 6.46
N SER A 112 3.26 13.41 6.04
CA SER A 112 3.71 13.10 4.69
C SER A 112 3.58 11.60 4.36
N LEU A 113 3.90 10.72 5.32
CA LEU A 113 3.74 9.28 5.19
C LEU A 113 2.26 8.92 4.96
N LEU A 114 1.35 9.43 5.81
CA LEU A 114 -0.09 9.22 5.68
C LEU A 114 -0.60 9.74 4.34
N ALA A 115 -0.21 10.95 3.95
CA ALA A 115 -0.68 11.58 2.71
C ALA A 115 -0.26 10.82 1.44
N GLN A 116 0.89 10.13 1.44
CA GLN A 116 1.38 9.39 0.28
C GLN A 116 0.88 7.94 0.25
N THR A 117 0.87 7.29 1.40
CA THR A 117 0.54 5.86 1.49
C THR A 117 -0.96 5.62 1.69
N ASP A 118 -1.69 6.56 2.28
CA ASP A 118 -3.06 6.39 2.78
C ASP A 118 -3.18 5.22 3.78
N TRP A 119 -2.08 4.91 4.47
CA TRP A 119 -2.02 3.79 5.40
C TRP A 119 -2.63 4.18 6.74
N VAL A 120 -3.71 3.51 7.13
CA VAL A 120 -4.51 3.83 8.33
C VAL A 120 -3.72 3.78 9.64
N TYR A 121 -2.64 2.98 9.71
CA TYR A 121 -1.79 2.89 10.90
C TYR A 121 -0.59 3.84 10.85
N SER A 122 -0.55 4.77 9.89
CA SER A 122 0.54 5.75 9.79
C SER A 122 0.68 6.58 11.05
N GLU A 123 -0.41 6.95 11.72
CA GLU A 123 -0.31 7.73 12.97
C GLU A 123 0.26 6.91 14.13
N LEU A 124 -0.11 5.63 14.21
CA LEU A 124 0.31 4.73 15.29
C LEU A 124 1.77 4.29 15.14
N TYR A 125 2.11 3.78 13.96
CA TYR A 125 3.42 3.17 13.70
C TYR A 125 4.38 4.10 12.96
N GLY A 126 3.89 5.18 12.35
CA GLY A 126 4.68 6.09 11.53
C GLY A 126 5.95 6.62 12.21
N PRO A 127 5.92 7.08 13.48
CA PRO A 127 7.14 7.51 14.16
C PRO A 127 8.23 6.42 14.16
N LYS A 128 7.85 5.18 14.48
CA LYS A 128 8.79 4.05 14.50
C LYS A 128 9.33 3.72 13.10
N ILE A 129 8.47 3.80 12.08
CA ILE A 129 8.89 3.63 10.68
C ILE A 129 9.87 4.71 10.26
N LEU A 130 9.64 5.97 10.66
CA LEU A 130 10.56 7.07 10.37
C LEU A 130 11.93 6.85 11.01
N ASP A 131 11.98 6.35 12.25
CA ASP A 131 13.24 6.00 12.92
C ASP A 131 14.02 4.93 12.13
N ILE A 132 13.33 3.89 11.65
CA ILE A 132 13.92 2.82 10.83
C ILE A 132 14.46 3.38 9.51
N ILE A 133 13.71 4.28 8.86
CA ILE A 133 14.15 4.95 7.62
C ILE A 133 15.40 5.79 7.87
N GLN A 134 15.39 6.63 8.91
CA GLN A 134 16.53 7.49 9.23
C GLN A 134 17.80 6.70 9.59
N ALA A 135 17.65 5.54 10.24
CA ALA A 135 18.77 4.67 10.58
C ALA A 135 19.42 4.00 9.36
N THR A 136 18.63 3.73 8.31
CA THR A 136 19.09 2.99 7.12
C THR A 136 19.48 3.90 5.97
N ILE A 137 18.74 4.99 5.76
CA ILE A 137 18.98 6.01 4.75
C ILE A 137 18.99 7.36 5.47
N PRO A 138 20.14 7.77 6.02
CA PRO A 138 20.24 9.06 6.68
C PRO A 138 19.92 10.16 5.68
N THR A 139 18.90 10.97 5.98
CA THR A 139 18.65 12.20 5.23
C THR A 139 19.90 13.08 5.37
N PRO A 140 20.47 13.63 4.29
CA PRO A 140 21.56 14.57 4.40
C PRO A 140 21.05 15.77 5.20
N SER A 141 21.48 15.85 6.45
CA SER A 141 21.30 17.01 7.30
C SER A 141 21.78 18.22 6.50
N LEU A 142 20.87 19.16 6.21
CA LEU A 142 21.26 20.47 5.73
C LEU A 142 22.18 21.05 6.81
N ALA A 143 23.48 21.03 6.54
CA ALA A 143 24.52 21.56 7.40
C ALA A 143 24.06 22.88 8.00
N GLN A 144 23.98 22.93 9.33
CA GLN A 144 23.80 24.18 10.06
C GLN A 144 24.90 25.16 9.60
N PRO A 145 24.55 26.40 9.21
CA PRO A 145 25.56 27.41 8.97
C PRO A 145 26.29 27.75 10.30
N PRO A 146 27.56 28.18 10.22
CA PRO A 146 28.48 28.34 11.36
C PRO A 146 28.00 29.32 12.43
#